data_AF-A0A916IAF3-F1
#
_entry.id   AF-A0A916IAF3-F1
#
_cell.length_a   1.000
_cell.length_b   1.000
_cell.length_c   1.000
_cell.angle_alpha   90.00
_cell.angle_beta   90.00
_cell.angle_gamma   90.00
#
_symmetry.space_group_name_H-M   'P 1'
#
loop_
_entity.id
_entity.type
_entity.pdbx_description
1 polymer ?
#
loop_
_entity_poly.entity_id
_entity_poly.type
_entity_poly.pdbx_seq_one_letter_code
_entity_poly.pdbx_strand_id
1 'polypeptide(L)'
;MQRHDTSSPSSITCGAVACRSCQTLDLRIRPSNLLCQSHHQPGDDRLDAHIHLRLAALAITTLISACATPYQASGMTGGYEERKLGDGRYWLKFLGNGYTEPQTVEQYWSRRAGELCAGRPFKENARAGYDVKNTLAFVGSSAYPTSERYPMKEGEIECAS
;
A
#
# COMPACT_ATOMS: atom_id res chain seq x y z
N MET A 1 -28.66 -24.42 40.59
CA MET A 1 -29.88 -25.15 40.24
C MET A 1 -30.32 -24.69 38.85
N GLN A 2 -30.38 -25.60 37.88
CA GLN A 2 -30.68 -25.32 36.48
C GLN A 2 -32.11 -24.76 36.29
N ARG A 3 -32.32 -23.96 35.23
CA ARG A 3 -33.18 -24.40 34.12
C ARG A 3 -33.06 -23.49 32.88
N HIS A 4 -32.92 -24.18 31.75
CA HIS A 4 -33.16 -23.72 30.39
C HIS A 4 -34.60 -23.20 30.24
N ASP A 5 -34.86 -22.30 29.29
CA ASP A 5 -35.53 -22.70 28.05
C ASP A 5 -35.64 -21.57 27.02
N THR A 6 -35.43 -21.99 25.77
CA THR A 6 -35.59 -21.30 24.49
C THR A 6 -37.06 -21.05 24.15
N SER A 7 -37.40 -19.95 23.47
CA SER A 7 -38.31 -19.92 22.30
C SER A 7 -38.68 -18.50 21.84
N SER A 8 -38.46 -18.25 20.54
CA SER A 8 -39.13 -17.27 19.66
C SER A 8 -40.65 -17.62 19.60
N PRO A 9 -41.63 -16.71 19.35
CA PRO A 9 -41.74 -15.97 18.08
C PRO A 9 -42.44 -14.58 18.09
N SER A 10 -42.17 -13.84 17.01
CA SER A 10 -43.07 -12.96 16.25
C SER A 10 -44.01 -11.99 16.97
N SER A 11 -43.77 -10.68 16.79
CA SER A 11 -44.82 -9.65 16.92
C SER A 11 -44.55 -8.52 15.93
N ILE A 12 -45.33 -8.51 14.85
CA ILE A 12 -45.42 -7.41 13.89
C ILE A 12 -46.19 -6.28 14.58
N THR A 13 -45.52 -5.20 14.95
CA THR A 13 -46.17 -3.99 15.46
C THR A 13 -46.56 -3.08 14.29
N CYS A 14 -47.87 -2.96 14.09
CA CYS A 14 -48.47 -1.99 13.18
C CYS A 14 -48.44 -0.61 13.85
N GLY A 15 -47.44 0.21 13.52
CA GLY A 15 -47.29 1.59 13.99
C GLY A 15 -48.03 2.56 13.07
N ALA A 16 -49.09 3.19 13.59
CA ALA A 16 -49.92 4.18 12.93
C ALA A 16 -49.12 5.44 12.51
N VAL A 17 -49.09 5.72 11.20
CA VAL A 17 -48.63 7.02 10.68
C VAL A 17 -49.85 7.82 10.25
N ALA A 18 -50.03 8.98 10.89
CA ALA A 18 -51.08 9.94 10.65
C ALA A 18 -50.99 10.54 9.23
N CYS A 19 -52.02 10.34 8.41
CA CYS A 19 -52.24 11.14 7.20
C CYS A 19 -52.60 12.57 7.57
N ARG A 20 -51.66 13.51 7.39
CA ARG A 20 -51.97 14.96 7.37
C ARG A 20 -52.21 15.42 5.93
N SER A 21 -53.26 16.24 5.79
CA SER A 21 -53.63 17.08 4.65
C SER A 21 -54.45 16.42 3.53
N CYS A 22 -55.76 16.36 3.80
CA CYS A 22 -56.81 16.40 2.81
C CYS A 22 -57.08 17.89 2.51
N GLN A 23 -56.70 18.40 1.33
CA GLN A 23 -57.24 19.66 0.82
C GLN A 23 -57.99 19.37 -0.48
N THR A 24 -59.27 19.72 -0.39
CA THR A 24 -60.38 19.53 -1.31
C THR A 24 -60.21 20.33 -2.60
N LEU A 25 -60.40 19.69 -3.76
CA LEU A 25 -61.09 20.33 -4.87
C LEU A 25 -61.86 19.28 -5.70
N ASP A 26 -63.06 19.70 -6.05
CA ASP A 26 -64.21 18.93 -6.51
C ASP A 26 -64.12 18.55 -8.00
N LEU A 27 -64.43 17.30 -8.33
CA LEU A 27 -65.46 16.87 -9.31
C LEU A 27 -65.12 15.60 -10.11
N ARG A 28 -66.12 14.72 -10.08
CA ARG A 28 -66.49 13.67 -11.05
C ARG A 28 -65.73 12.32 -11.07
N ILE A 29 -66.50 11.34 -10.61
CA ILE A 29 -66.81 10.07 -11.29
C ILE A 29 -65.85 8.88 -11.04
N ARG A 30 -66.46 7.92 -10.32
CA ARG A 30 -66.33 6.46 -10.33
C ARG A 30 -65.39 5.77 -9.33
N PRO A 31 -65.92 4.74 -8.63
CA PRO A 31 -65.21 3.95 -7.64
C PRO A 31 -64.46 2.79 -8.31
N SER A 32 -63.65 2.10 -7.51
CA SER A 32 -62.96 0.81 -7.75
C SER A 32 -61.46 0.98 -7.98
N ASN A 33 -60.70 0.45 -7.03
CA ASN A 33 -59.24 0.24 -7.00
C ASN A 33 -58.43 1.36 -6.33
N LEU A 34 -58.57 1.43 -4.99
CA LEU A 34 -57.52 1.93 -4.11
C LEU A 34 -56.36 0.92 -4.10
N LEU A 35 -55.40 1.11 -5.00
CA LEU A 35 -54.07 0.50 -4.87
C LEU A 35 -53.23 1.42 -3.98
N CYS A 36 -52.88 0.96 -2.78
CA CYS A 36 -51.80 1.57 -1.99
C CYS A 36 -50.49 1.39 -2.76
N GLN A 37 -50.06 2.43 -3.46
CA GLN A 37 -48.69 2.52 -3.94
C GLN A 37 -47.76 2.69 -2.73
N SER A 38 -47.05 1.63 -2.39
CA SER A 38 -45.89 1.68 -1.53
C SER A 38 -44.82 2.51 -2.23
N HIS A 39 -44.73 3.79 -1.88
CA HIS A 39 -43.58 4.63 -2.22
C HIS A 39 -42.35 4.01 -1.53
N HIS A 40 -41.56 3.25 -2.29
CA HIS A 40 -40.22 2.86 -1.89
C HIS A 40 -39.38 4.15 -1.86
N GLN A 41 -39.02 4.63 -0.68
CA GLN A 41 -38.05 5.71 -0.58
C GLN A 41 -36.70 5.18 -1.08
N PRO A 42 -36.07 5.80 -2.09
CA PRO A 42 -34.71 5.43 -2.47
C PRO A 42 -33.79 5.83 -1.32
N GLY A 43 -33.29 4.83 -0.59
CA GLY A 43 -32.29 5.00 0.44
C GLY A 43 -30.95 5.32 -0.20
N ASP A 44 -30.49 6.56 -0.01
CA ASP A 44 -29.08 6.98 0.12
C ASP A 44 -28.00 6.20 -0.66
N ASP A 45 -28.16 6.02 -1.98
CA ASP A 45 -27.10 5.47 -2.87
C ASP A 45 -25.86 6.38 -2.99
N ARG A 46 -25.91 7.59 -2.42
CA ARG A 46 -24.88 8.61 -2.58
C ARG A 46 -23.72 8.44 -1.61
N LEU A 47 -23.94 7.77 -0.48
CA LEU A 47 -22.91 7.53 0.53
C LEU A 47 -21.92 6.42 0.12
N ASP A 48 -22.42 5.39 -0.57
CA ASP A 48 -21.61 4.25 -1.02
C ASP A 48 -20.64 4.63 -2.17
N ALA A 49 -21.08 5.52 -3.08
CA ALA A 49 -20.25 5.97 -4.20
C ALA A 49 -18.96 6.68 -3.75
N HIS A 50 -19.02 7.45 -2.65
CA HIS A 50 -17.83 8.12 -2.09
C HIS A 50 -16.88 7.15 -1.39
N ILE A 51 -17.41 6.10 -0.76
CA ILE A 51 -16.60 5.05 -0.13
C ILE A 51 -15.86 4.25 -1.20
N HIS A 52 -16.55 3.83 -2.26
CA HIS A 52 -15.92 3.13 -3.39
C HIS A 52 -14.89 3.98 -4.14
N LEU A 53 -15.15 5.27 -4.35
CA LEU A 53 -14.21 6.20 -4.98
C LEU A 53 -12.96 6.43 -4.12
N ARG A 54 -13.11 6.54 -2.79
CA ARG A 54 -11.97 6.69 -1.87
C ARG A 54 -11.16 5.40 -1.76
N LEU A 55 -11.81 4.24 -1.73
CA LEU A 55 -11.14 2.93 -1.72
C LEU A 55 -10.40 2.68 -3.04
N ALA A 56 -11.00 3.03 -4.18
CA ALA A 56 -10.34 2.94 -5.49
C ALA A 56 -9.14 3.90 -5.59
N ALA A 57 -9.27 5.14 -5.10
CA ALA A 57 -8.17 6.09 -5.06
C ALA A 57 -7.01 5.59 -4.17
N LEU A 58 -7.31 5.02 -2.99
CA LEU A 58 -6.30 4.45 -2.11
C LEU A 58 -5.58 3.26 -2.77
N ALA A 59 -6.32 2.39 -3.47
CA ALA A 59 -5.75 1.27 -4.21
C ALA A 59 -4.84 1.74 -5.35
N ILE A 60 -5.21 2.78 -6.09
CA ILE A 60 -4.35 3.30 -7.18
C ILE A 60 -3.05 3.88 -6.63
N THR A 61 -3.08 4.56 -5.48
CA THR A 61 -1.86 5.14 -4.89
C THR A 61 -0.82 4.12 -4.43
N THR A 62 -1.21 2.89 -4.06
CA THR A 62 -0.25 1.84 -3.68
C THR A 62 0.41 1.15 -4.87
N LEU A 63 -0.18 1.23 -6.07
CA LEU A 63 0.38 0.62 -7.28
C LEU A 63 1.52 1.42 -7.92
N ILE A 64 1.65 2.71 -7.62
CA ILE A 64 2.60 3.62 -8.31
C ILE A 64 3.94 3.73 -7.55
N SER A 65 4.05 3.21 -6.32
CA SER A 65 5.14 3.57 -5.41
C SER A 65 6.40 2.72 -5.45
N ALA A 66 6.60 1.78 -6.38
CA ALA A 66 7.77 0.89 -6.28
C ALA A 66 8.29 0.32 -7.61
N CYS A 67 8.85 1.18 -8.48
CA CYS A 67 9.77 0.71 -9.52
C CYS A 67 11.21 0.62 -9.01
N ALA A 68 11.58 1.38 -7.98
CA ALA A 68 12.92 1.42 -7.41
C ALA A 68 13.17 0.32 -6.35
N THR A 69 14.44 0.04 -6.05
CA THR A 69 14.86 -0.87 -4.99
C THR A 69 14.30 -0.39 -3.64
N PRO A 70 13.58 -1.25 -2.91
CA PRO A 70 13.09 -0.86 -1.61
C PRO A 70 14.24 -0.79 -0.58
N TYR A 71 14.00 -0.13 0.55
CA TYR A 71 14.96 -0.07 1.65
C TYR A 71 14.82 -1.31 2.56
N GLN A 72 15.62 -2.34 2.30
CA GLN A 72 15.65 -3.60 3.06
C GLN A 72 17.05 -4.21 3.08
N ALA A 73 17.25 -5.22 3.93
CA ALA A 73 18.41 -6.10 3.86
C ALA A 73 18.51 -6.77 2.46
N SER A 74 19.75 -7.02 2.01
CA SER A 74 20.05 -7.54 0.69
C SER A 74 19.19 -8.75 0.31
N GLY A 75 18.50 -8.64 -0.83
CA GLY A 75 17.63 -9.68 -1.38
C GLY A 75 17.63 -9.67 -2.90
N MET A 76 16.61 -10.31 -3.49
CA MET A 76 16.51 -10.49 -4.95
C MET A 76 16.51 -9.17 -5.75
N THR A 77 15.94 -8.11 -5.18
CA THR A 77 15.81 -6.78 -5.80
C THR A 77 16.87 -5.78 -5.31
N GLY A 78 17.95 -6.27 -4.68
CA GLY A 78 18.95 -5.44 -4.01
C GLY A 78 18.61 -5.18 -2.54
N GLY A 79 19.30 -4.20 -1.95
CA GLY A 79 19.20 -3.85 -0.53
C GLY A 79 20.57 -3.58 0.11
N TYR A 80 20.59 -3.43 1.43
CA TYR A 80 21.80 -3.23 2.20
C TYR A 80 22.36 -4.54 2.76
N GLU A 81 23.69 -4.66 2.76
CA GLU A 81 24.45 -5.70 3.44
C GLU A 81 25.42 -5.02 4.41
N GLU A 82 25.49 -5.51 5.64
CA GLU A 82 26.33 -4.93 6.67
C GLU A 82 27.12 -6.00 7.43
N ARG A 83 28.32 -5.62 7.89
CA ARG A 83 29.19 -6.48 8.70
C ARG A 83 29.88 -5.64 9.77
N LYS A 84 29.82 -6.09 11.01
CA LYS A 84 30.56 -5.47 12.12
C LYS A 84 32.04 -5.82 12.03
N LEU A 85 32.91 -4.81 12.03
CA LEU A 85 34.36 -4.98 12.02
C LEU A 85 34.98 -4.87 13.42
N GLY A 86 34.30 -4.18 14.35
CA GLY A 86 34.75 -3.96 15.74
C GLY A 86 34.91 -2.48 16.07
N ASP A 87 34.83 -2.11 17.35
CA ASP A 87 35.07 -0.73 17.85
C ASP A 87 34.28 0.37 17.13
N GLY A 88 32.97 0.17 16.94
CA GLY A 88 32.13 1.16 16.24
C GLY A 88 32.42 1.27 14.74
N ARG A 89 33.15 0.30 14.17
CA ARG A 89 33.39 0.19 12.73
C ARG A 89 32.53 -0.88 12.08
N TYR A 90 32.03 -0.56 10.90
CA TYR A 90 31.14 -1.39 10.11
C TYR A 90 31.55 -1.35 8.65
N TRP A 91 31.46 -2.47 7.96
CA TRP A 91 31.43 -2.50 6.51
C TRP A 91 29.97 -2.47 6.06
N LEU A 92 29.65 -1.62 5.09
CA LEU A 92 28.30 -1.46 4.56
C LEU A 92 28.34 -1.42 3.03
N LYS A 93 27.47 -2.19 2.40
CA LYS A 93 27.19 -2.15 0.97
C LYS A 93 25.70 -1.93 0.75
N PHE A 94 25.35 -1.08 -0.20
CA PHE A 94 23.98 -0.93 -0.71
C PHE A 94 23.99 -1.21 -2.21
N LEU A 95 23.13 -2.12 -2.66
CA LEU A 95 22.96 -2.49 -4.06
C LEU A 95 21.56 -2.10 -4.53
N GLY A 96 21.48 -1.26 -5.57
CA GLY A 96 20.25 -0.96 -6.29
C GLY A 96 19.98 -1.94 -7.43
N ASN A 97 18.75 -1.93 -7.94
CA ASN A 97 18.33 -2.66 -9.14
C ASN A 97 18.46 -1.77 -10.39
N GLY A 98 18.10 -2.30 -11.56
CA GLY A 98 18.18 -1.59 -12.85
C GLY A 98 17.26 -0.37 -13.00
N TYR A 99 16.36 -0.14 -12.05
CA TYR A 99 15.43 0.99 -12.02
C TYR A 99 15.78 2.02 -10.93
N THR A 100 16.78 1.73 -10.11
CA THR A 100 17.18 2.60 -9.00
C THR A 100 18.20 3.60 -9.49
N GLU A 101 18.00 4.87 -9.13
CA GLU A 101 18.98 5.91 -9.46
C GLU A 101 20.21 5.82 -8.54
N PRO A 102 21.44 6.10 -9.03
CA PRO A 102 22.65 6.10 -8.21
C PRO A 102 22.55 7.02 -6.98
N GLN A 103 21.89 8.17 -7.11
CA GLN A 103 21.68 9.09 -5.98
C GLN A 103 20.80 8.44 -4.89
N THR A 104 19.83 7.63 -5.27
CA THR A 104 18.96 6.91 -4.31
C THR A 104 19.78 5.88 -3.53
N VAL A 105 20.67 5.17 -4.20
CA VAL A 105 21.61 4.22 -3.55
C VAL A 105 22.50 4.93 -2.54
N GLU A 106 23.04 6.10 -2.91
CA GLU A 106 23.87 6.89 -2.00
C GLU A 106 23.09 7.36 -0.77
N GLN A 107 21.88 7.89 -0.97
CA GLN A 107 21.00 8.31 0.13
C GLN A 107 20.67 7.16 1.07
N TYR A 108 20.34 5.99 0.54
CA TYR A 108 20.04 4.81 1.34
C TYR A 108 21.27 4.27 2.08
N TRP A 109 22.44 4.30 1.43
CA TRP A 109 23.70 3.93 2.09
C TRP A 109 24.00 4.87 3.27
N SER A 110 23.91 6.19 3.08
CA SER A 110 24.16 7.17 4.15
C SER A 110 23.11 7.09 5.26
N ARG A 111 21.85 6.83 4.93
CA ARG A 111 20.80 6.57 5.92
C ARG A 111 21.16 5.35 6.78
N ARG A 112 21.56 4.24 6.15
CA ARG A 112 21.91 3.02 6.88
C ARG A 112 23.17 3.20 7.74
N ALA A 113 24.14 3.96 7.26
CA ALA A 113 25.31 4.34 8.04
C ALA A 113 24.94 5.12 9.31
N GLY A 114 24.01 6.07 9.20
CA GLY A 114 23.46 6.79 10.35
C GLY A 114 22.75 5.86 11.34
N GLU A 115 21.96 4.89 10.86
CA GLU A 115 21.31 3.88 11.70
C GLU A 115 22.34 3.01 12.46
N LEU A 116 23.42 2.57 11.79
CA LEU A 116 24.51 1.80 12.41
C LEU A 116 25.26 2.59 13.49
N CYS A 117 25.36 3.91 13.33
CA CYS A 117 26.00 4.80 14.29
C CYS A 117 25.04 5.41 15.32
N ALA A 118 23.78 4.95 15.36
CA ALA A 118 22.74 5.47 16.25
C ALA A 118 22.53 7.00 16.12
N GLY A 119 22.62 7.53 14.90
CA GLY A 119 22.47 8.95 14.58
C GLY A 119 23.70 9.82 14.88
N ARG A 120 24.79 9.24 15.40
CA ARG A 120 26.07 9.96 15.58
C ARG A 120 26.72 10.26 14.23
N PRO A 121 27.55 11.32 14.15
CA PRO A 121 28.36 11.56 12.96
C PRO A 121 29.30 10.37 12.73
N PHE A 122 29.59 10.10 11.46
CA PHE A 122 30.44 9.00 11.04
C PHE A 122 31.42 9.45 9.97
N LYS A 123 32.56 8.79 9.91
CA LYS A 123 33.51 8.90 8.80
C LYS A 123 33.26 7.76 7.84
N GLU A 124 33.15 8.07 6.56
CA GLU A 124 33.03 7.07 5.50
C GLU A 124 34.35 6.92 4.74
N ASN A 125 34.76 5.68 4.53
CA ASN A 125 35.73 5.29 3.51
C ASN A 125 35.01 4.39 2.52
N ALA A 126 34.23 5.01 1.63
CA ALA A 126 33.32 4.32 0.72
C ALA A 126 33.53 4.74 -0.73
N ARG A 127 33.21 3.81 -1.63
CA ARG A 127 33.21 4.03 -3.08
C ARG A 127 31.79 3.86 -3.63
N ALA A 128 31.36 4.82 -4.43
CA ALA A 128 30.21 4.66 -5.30
C ALA A 128 30.65 4.04 -6.63
N GLY A 129 29.82 3.20 -7.22
CA GLY A 129 30.12 2.51 -8.47
C GLY A 129 28.95 1.72 -9.03
N TYR A 130 29.26 0.77 -9.90
CA TYR A 130 28.29 -0.15 -10.48
C TYR A 130 28.76 -1.58 -10.34
N ASP A 131 27.86 -2.46 -9.90
CA ASP A 131 28.03 -3.90 -9.97
C ASP A 131 27.66 -4.33 -11.39
N VAL A 132 28.65 -4.79 -12.15
CA VAL A 132 28.47 -5.18 -13.55
C VAL A 132 28.34 -6.69 -13.62
N LYS A 133 27.17 -7.17 -14.02
CA LYS A 133 26.91 -8.59 -14.22
C LYS A 133 26.97 -8.91 -15.70
N ASN A 134 27.97 -9.68 -16.09
CA ASN A 134 28.08 -10.22 -17.45
C ASN A 134 27.33 -11.54 -17.51
N THR A 135 26.30 -11.58 -18.35
CA THR A 135 25.44 -12.75 -18.55
C THR A 135 25.44 -13.12 -20.04
N LEU A 136 25.06 -14.35 -20.36
CA LEU A 136 24.82 -14.76 -21.74
C LEU A 136 23.31 -14.80 -21.98
N ALA A 137 22.83 -13.98 -22.92
CA ALA A 137 21.48 -14.10 -23.44
C ALA A 137 21.48 -15.15 -24.56
N PHE A 138 20.62 -16.15 -24.44
CA PHE A 138 20.45 -17.18 -25.45
C PHE A 138 19.27 -16.83 -26.36
N VAL A 139 19.53 -16.69 -27.65
CA VAL A 139 18.51 -16.46 -28.68
C VAL A 139 18.68 -17.52 -29.76
N GLY A 140 17.75 -18.47 -29.81
CA GLY A 140 17.91 -19.69 -30.61
C GLY A 140 19.09 -20.53 -30.11
N SER A 141 19.95 -20.99 -31.03
CA SER A 141 21.16 -21.75 -30.71
C SER A 141 22.41 -20.88 -30.50
N SER A 142 22.25 -19.56 -30.46
CA SER A 142 23.34 -18.59 -30.31
C SER A 142 23.33 -17.94 -28.93
N ALA A 143 24.51 -17.69 -28.37
CA ALA A 143 24.70 -16.98 -27.11
C ALA A 143 25.32 -15.60 -27.37
N TYR A 144 24.73 -14.56 -26.80
CA TYR A 144 25.19 -13.18 -26.91
C TYR A 144 25.60 -12.65 -25.53
N PRO A 145 26.79 -12.05 -25.38
CA PRO A 145 27.17 -11.43 -24.12
C PRO A 145 26.30 -10.21 -23.85
N THR A 146 25.70 -10.17 -22.68
CA THR A 146 25.01 -9.01 -22.13
C THR A 146 25.75 -8.54 -20.88
N SER A 147 25.70 -7.24 -20.63
CA SER A 147 26.26 -6.66 -19.42
C SER A 147 25.21 -5.76 -18.79
N GLU A 148 24.78 -6.12 -17.58
CA GLU A 148 23.83 -5.36 -16.79
C GLU A 148 24.60 -4.57 -15.73
N ARG A 149 24.20 -3.34 -15.47
CA ARG A 149 24.87 -2.44 -14.52
C ARG A 149 23.91 -2.05 -13.41
N TYR A 150 24.29 -2.33 -12.18
CA TYR A 150 23.50 -2.08 -10.98
C TYR A 150 24.21 -1.05 -10.11
N PRO A 151 23.61 0.11 -9.81
CA PRO A 151 24.28 1.11 -8.98
C PRO A 151 24.51 0.56 -7.57
N MET A 152 25.69 0.83 -7.03
CA MET A 152 26.04 0.42 -5.67
C MET A 152 26.93 1.45 -4.97
N LYS A 153 26.88 1.47 -3.64
CA LYS A 153 27.86 2.14 -2.80
C LYS A 153 28.32 1.15 -1.74
N GLU A 154 29.62 1.01 -1.54
CA GLU A 154 30.17 0.10 -0.53
C GLU A 154 31.39 0.73 0.16
N GLY A 155 31.60 0.41 1.42
CA GLY A 155 32.71 0.97 2.17
C GLY A 155 32.69 0.65 3.65
N GLU A 156 33.72 1.17 4.32
CA GLU A 156 33.82 1.14 5.77
C GLU A 156 33.25 2.43 6.37
N ILE A 157 32.63 2.29 7.53
CA ILE A 157 32.06 3.36 8.34
C ILE A 157 32.71 3.27 9.71
N GLU A 158 33.18 4.40 10.20
CA GLU A 158 33.67 4.57 11.58
C GLU A 158 32.79 5.57 12.30
N CYS A 159 32.05 5.10 13.31
CA CYS A 159 31.20 5.97 14.11
C CYS A 159 32.05 6.84 15.05
N ALA A 160 31.71 8.11 15.18
CA ALA A 160 32.28 8.94 16.23
C ALA A 160 31.90 8.36 17.60
N SER A 161 32.88 8.25 18.49
CA SER A 161 32.73 7.79 19.88
C SER A 161 31.93 8.80 20.69
#